data_AF-A0A8T4D300-F1
#
_entry.id   AF-A0A8T4D300-F1
#
_cell.length_a   1.000
_cell.length_b   1.000
_cell.length_c   1.000
_cell.angle_alpha   90.00
_cell.angle_beta   90.00
_cell.angle_gamma   90.00
#
_symmetry.space_group_name_H-M   'P 1'
#
loop_
_entity.id
_entity.type
_entity.pdbx_description
1 polymer ?
#
loop_
_entity_poly.entity_id
_entity_poly.type
_entity_poly.pdbx_seq_one_letter_code
_entity_poly.pdbx_strand_id
1 'polypeptide(L)' 'MGESHKTVKKNFETEMWVDGQKMPLNHFVQETIANVIVGFSKTLKGLDSAPEKIEVKIKKLSKSFDVDAHTYP' A
#
# COMPACT_ATOMS: atom_id res chain seq x y z
N MET A 1 -34.20 10.04 3.45
CA MET A 1 -33.34 8.84 3.47
C MET A 1 -31.99 9.27 4.01
N GLY A 2 -31.67 8.90 5.26
CA GLY A 2 -30.39 9.27 5.87
C GLY A 2 -29.28 8.40 5.31
N GLU A 3 -28.19 9.02 4.85
CA GLU A 3 -26.97 8.30 4.50
C GLU A 3 -26.49 7.54 5.74
N SER A 4 -26.51 6.22 5.68
CA SER A 4 -25.92 5.37 6.71
C SER A 4 -24.40 5.56 6.64
N HIS A 5 -23.87 6.40 7.52
CA HIS A 5 -22.42 6.51 7.69
C HIS A 5 -21.90 5.19 8.30
N LYS A 6 -21.31 4.34 7.45
CA LYS A 6 -20.66 3.12 7.89
C LYS A 6 -19.38 3.46 8.65
N THR A 7 -19.38 3.28 9.97
CA THR A 7 -18.16 3.37 10.78
C THR A 7 -17.25 2.19 10.46
N VAL A 8 -15.98 2.47 10.20
CA VAL A 8 -14.93 1.46 10.02
C VAL A 8 -13.87 1.64 11.11
N LYS A 9 -13.32 0.53 11.60
CA LYS A 9 -12.20 0.57 12.54
C LYS A 9 -10.95 0.97 11.76
N LYS A 10 -10.28 2.04 12.20
CA LYS A 10 -8.97 2.46 11.67
C LYS A 10 -7.87 1.71 12.43
N ASN A 11 -7.09 0.91 11.73
CA ASN A 11 -5.93 0.18 12.26
C ASN A 11 -4.63 0.76 11.71
N PHE A 12 -4.67 1.42 10.54
CA PHE A 12 -3.49 1.91 9.85
C PHE A 12 -3.57 3.40 9.57
N GLU A 13 -2.41 4.04 9.55
CA GLU A 13 -2.24 5.36 8.96
C GLU A 13 -1.55 5.18 7.60
N THR A 14 -2.16 5.70 6.55
CA THR A 14 -1.62 5.53 5.19
C THR A 14 -1.53 6.87 4.50
N GLU A 15 -0.35 7.13 3.96
CA GLU A 15 -0.07 8.30 3.14
C GLU A 15 0.28 7.84 1.73
N MET A 16 -0.16 8.60 0.74
CA MET A 16 0.23 8.39 -0.65
C MET A 16 0.70 9.72 -1.22
N TRP A 17 1.86 9.68 -1.87
CA TRP A 17 2.43 10.81 -2.57
C TRP A 17 2.43 10.49 -4.07
N VAL A 18 1.87 11.37 -4.88
CA VAL A 18 1.86 11.27 -6.35
C VAL A 18 2.61 12.47 -6.89
N ASP A 19 3.73 12.22 -7.57
CA ASP A 19 4.60 13.26 -8.15
C ASP A 19 4.97 14.38 -7.14
N GLY A 20 5.22 13.99 -5.88
CA GLY A 20 5.59 14.91 -4.80
C GLY A 20 4.41 15.61 -4.11
N GLN A 21 3.17 15.37 -4.56
CA GLN A 21 1.97 15.88 -3.91
C GLN A 21 1.34 14.83 -2.98
N LYS A 22 1.08 15.20 -1.73
CA LYS A 22 0.35 14.35 -0.77
C LYS A 22 -1.12 14.24 -1.18
N MET A 23 -1.59 13.03 -1.43
CA MET A 23 -2.97 12.78 -1.83
C MET A 23 -3.87 12.68 -0.59
N PRO A 24 -5.04 13.34 -0.59
CA PRO A 24 -6.02 13.16 0.46
C PRO A 24 -6.65 11.76 0.33
N LEU A 25 -6.51 10.93 1.36
CA LEU A 25 -7.08 9.58 1.41
C LEU A 25 -8.16 9.52 2.48
N ASN A 26 -9.36 9.05 2.11
CA ASN A 26 -10.39 8.72 3.10
C ASN A 26 -10.03 7.42 3.86
N HIS A 27 -10.73 7.15 4.96
CA HIS A 27 -10.45 5.99 5.82
C HIS A 27 -10.54 4.64 5.09
N PHE A 28 -11.49 4.50 4.17
CA PHE A 28 -11.65 3.27 3.39
C PHE A 28 -10.42 3.01 2.51
N VAL A 29 -9.93 4.04 1.81
CA VAL A 29 -8.77 3.92 0.93
C VAL A 29 -7.49 3.67 1.74
N GLN A 30 -7.32 4.33 2.89
CA GLN A 30 -6.18 4.08 3.79
C GLN A 30 -6.12 2.61 4.21
N GLU A 31 -7.21 2.09 4.78
CA GLU A 31 -7.28 0.69 5.21
C GLU A 31 -7.10 -0.29 4.05
N THR A 32 -7.68 0.01 2.89
CA THR A 32 -7.57 -0.89 1.72
C THR A 32 -6.13 -1.00 1.24
N ILE A 33 -5.44 0.12 1.07
CA ILE A 33 -4.03 0.13 0.65
C ILE A 33 -3.16 -0.57 1.71
N ALA A 34 -3.32 -0.21 2.99
CA ALA A 34 -2.54 -0.80 4.06
C ALA A 34 -2.68 -2.33 4.12
N ASN A 35 -3.91 -2.85 4.07
CA ASN A 35 -4.15 -4.29 4.13
C ASN A 35 -3.54 -5.04 2.94
N VAL A 36 -3.59 -4.46 1.74
CA VAL A 36 -2.93 -5.06 0.55
C VAL A 36 -1.42 -5.10 0.73
N ILE A 37 -0.80 -3.99 1.15
CA ILE A 37 0.65 -3.91 1.35
C ILE A 37 1.13 -4.82 2.50
N VAL A 38 0.40 -4.89 3.60
CA VAL A 38 0.65 -5.85 4.70
C VAL A 38 0.45 -7.29 4.22
N GLY A 39 -0.47 -7.54 3.30
CA GLY A 39 -0.61 -8.83 2.65
C GLY A 39 0.64 -9.22 1.87
N PHE A 40 1.20 -8.30 1.08
CA PHE A 40 2.45 -8.53 0.36
C PHE A 40 3.66 -8.70 1.28
N SER A 41 3.75 -7.97 2.39
CA SER A 41 4.90 -8.10 3.29
C SER A 41 5.03 -9.49 3.90
N LYS A 42 3.91 -10.21 4.10
CA LYS A 42 3.90 -11.60 4.60
C LYS A 42 4.57 -12.60 3.66
N THR A 43 4.72 -12.29 2.38
CA THR A 43 5.37 -13.18 1.40
C THR A 43 6.83 -12.83 1.16
N LEU A 44 7.31 -11.70 1.70
CA LEU A 44 8.70 -11.26 1.56
C LEU A 44 9.61 -12.11 2.45
N LYS A 45 10.73 -12.55 1.88
CA LYS A 45 11.77 -13.26 2.63
C LYS A 45 12.54 -12.25 3.50
N GLY A 46 12.93 -12.66 4.72
CA GLY A 46 13.76 -11.85 5.62
C GLY A 46 12.99 -10.92 6.56
N LEU A 47 11.67 -11.04 6.66
CA LEU A 47 10.87 -10.42 7.72
C LEU A 47 10.50 -11.49 8.76
N ASP A 48 11.20 -11.48 9.90
CA ASP A 48 10.96 -12.43 11.00
C ASP A 48 9.67 -12.10 11.78
N SER A 49 9.18 -10.86 11.67
CA SER A 49 7.98 -10.38 12.36
C SER A 49 7.23 -9.33 11.53
N ALA A 50 6.02 -8.99 11.96
CA ALA A 50 5.22 -7.94 11.31
C ALA A 50 5.92 -6.58 11.47
N PRO A 51 6.24 -5.87 10.38
CA PRO A 51 6.93 -4.59 10.47
C PRO A 51 6.02 -3.50 11.03
N GLU A 52 6.57 -2.60 11.85
CA GLU A 52 5.84 -1.44 12.37
C GLU A 52 5.54 -0.40 11.29
N LYS A 53 6.35 -0.35 10.23
CA LYS A 53 6.22 0.59 9.12
C LYS A 53 6.64 -0.06 7.80
N ILE A 54 5.88 0.17 6.74
CA ILE A 54 6.21 -0.25 5.37
C ILE A 54 6.20 0.99 4.47
N GLU A 55 7.24 1.17 3.68
CA GLU A 55 7.33 2.24 2.67
C GLU A 55 7.46 1.60 1.28
N VAL A 56 6.57 1.96 0.37
CA VAL A 56 6.57 1.47 -1.01
C VAL A 56 6.83 2.64 -1.95
N LYS A 57 7.87 2.52 -2.77
CA LYS A 57 8.22 3.50 -3.81
C LYS A 57 7.95 2.92 -5.18
N ILE A 58 7.08 3.58 -5.94
CA ILE A 58 6.73 3.18 -7.30
C ILE A 58 7.28 4.25 -8.25
N LYS A 59 8.08 3.83 -9.22
CA LYS A 59 8.56 4.69 -10.31
C LYS A 59 8.06 4.12 -11.63
N LYS A 60 7.34 4.95 -12.38
CA LYS A 60 6.98 4.60 -13.76
C LYS A 60 8.25 4.57 -14.61
N LEU A 61 8.52 3.43 -15.25
CA LEU A 61 9.63 3.30 -16.18
C LEU A 61 9.31 4.01 -17.50
N SER A 62 10.32 4.59 -18.15
CA SER A 62 10.16 5.29 -19.43
C SER A 62 9.83 4.35 -20.59
N LYS A 63 10.19 3.07 -20.47
CA LYS A 63 9.85 1.97 -21.39
C LYS A 63 9.55 0.72 -20.57
N SER A 64 8.58 -0.09 -21.02
CA SER A 64 8.31 -1.42 -20.47
C SER A 64 9.24 -2.45 -21.11
N PHE A 65 9.61 -3.47 -20.36
CA PHE A 65 10.35 -4.63 -20.84
C PHE A 65 9.88 -5.87 -20.08
N ASP A 66 9.99 -7.03 -20.73
CA ASP A 66 9.64 -8.31 -20.12
C ASP A 66 10.71 -8.69 -19.07
N VAL A 67 10.25 -9.17 -17.92
CA VAL A 67 11.10 -9.66 -16.83
C VAL A 67 10.60 -11.03 -16.38
N ASP A 68 11.52 -11.90 -15.97
CA ASP A 68 11.14 -13.16 -15.33
C ASP A 68 10.60 -12.87 -13.92
N ALA A 69 9.34 -13.24 -13.69
CA ALA A 69 8.61 -12.99 -12.45
C ALA A 69 9.20 -13.68 -11.21
N HIS A 70 10.13 -14.63 -11.37
CA HIS A 70 10.77 -15.37 -10.29
C HIS A 70 12.22 -14.94 -10.03
N THR A 71 12.73 -13.98 -10.81
CA THR A 71 14.07 -13.42 -10.61
C THR A 71 14.01 -12.17 -9.73
N TYR A 72 14.95 -12.07 -8.79
CA TYR A 72 15.16 -10.86 -8.00
C TYR A 72 16.30 -10.06 -8.66
N PRO A 73 16.19 -8.72 -8.77
CA PRO A 73 17.32 -7.88 -9.15
C PRO A 73 18.47 -7.97 -8.14
#